data_AF-A0A0Q9L9F7-F1
#
_entry.id   AF-A0A0Q9L9F7-F1
#
_cell.length_a   1.000
_cell.length_b   1.000
_cell.length_c   1.000
_cell.angle_alpha   90.00
_cell.angle_beta   90.00
_cell.angle_gamma   90.00
#
_symmetry.space_group_name_H-M   'P 1'
#
loop_
_entity.id
_entity.type
_entity.pdbx_description
1 polymer ?
#
loop_
_entity_poly.entity_id
_entity_poly.type
_entity_poly.pdbx_seq_one_letter_code
_entity_poly.pdbx_strand_id
1 'polypeptide(L)'
;MNKEEFLKELDEIVEDKMFIGNGIEDLEEEISQNTWSISMSQQLANEFTVIEMRNFFCKVISNRGEQIGKSNCKNGMIFYVWFDWLSGRLRFNLITDIHTKLPFKCKIERLENIDSVINEFLTYPYHDGIPFEEATDDDEGIKEDTEVDPLNVFLYRIEK
;
A
#
# COMPACT_ATOMS: atom_id res chain seq x y z
N MET A 1 -9.22 -19.24 2.60
CA MET A 1 -10.06 -18.19 2.03
C MET A 1 -10.05 -18.34 0.52
N ASN A 2 -11.22 -18.32 -0.11
CA ASN A 2 -11.33 -18.34 -1.58
C ASN A 2 -11.43 -16.92 -2.15
N LYS A 3 -11.36 -16.79 -3.49
CA LYS A 3 -11.39 -15.47 -4.16
C LYS A 3 -12.67 -14.67 -3.90
N GLU A 4 -13.83 -15.32 -3.80
CA GLU A 4 -15.10 -14.63 -3.53
C GLU A 4 -15.16 -14.04 -2.11
N GLU A 5 -14.66 -14.78 -1.12
CA GLU A 5 -14.51 -14.29 0.26
C GLU A 5 -13.55 -13.10 0.31
N PHE A 6 -12.40 -13.22 -0.36
CA PHE A 6 -11.41 -12.15 -0.39
C PHE A 6 -11.92 -10.88 -1.09
N LEU A 7 -12.70 -11.00 -2.17
CA LEU A 7 -13.33 -9.85 -2.82
C LEU A 7 -14.29 -9.10 -1.88
N LYS A 8 -14.96 -9.79 -0.96
CA LYS A 8 -15.80 -9.14 0.06
C LYS A 8 -14.96 -8.35 1.06
N GLU A 9 -13.83 -8.91 1.53
CA GLU A 9 -12.89 -8.16 2.39
C GLU A 9 -12.36 -6.90 1.68
N LEU A 10 -12.10 -6.99 0.36
CA LEU A 10 -11.72 -5.82 -0.42
C LEU A 10 -12.86 -4.80 -0.52
N ASP A 11 -14.10 -5.22 -0.70
CA ASP A 11 -15.24 -4.29 -0.71
C ASP A 11 -15.43 -3.61 0.67
N GLU A 12 -15.18 -4.31 1.78
CA GLU A 12 -15.15 -3.68 3.13
C GLU A 12 -14.10 -2.57 3.22
N ILE A 13 -12.88 -2.82 2.69
CA ILE A 13 -11.83 -1.80 2.62
C ILE A 13 -12.28 -0.61 1.75
N VAL A 14 -12.96 -0.85 0.62
CA VAL A 14 -13.49 0.23 -0.24
C VAL A 14 -14.48 1.11 0.52
N GLU A 15 -15.34 0.52 1.35
CA GLU A 15 -16.39 1.25 2.08
C GLU A 15 -15.88 1.91 3.37
N ASP A 16 -14.70 1.49 3.84
CA ASP A 16 -14.17 1.92 5.13
C ASP A 16 -13.98 3.44 5.22
N LYS A 17 -14.18 3.97 6.43
CA LYS A 17 -14.05 5.41 6.68
C LYS A 17 -12.59 5.75 6.88
N MET A 18 -12.18 6.90 6.35
CA MET A 18 -10.87 7.47 6.66
C MET A 18 -10.98 8.62 7.65
N PHE A 19 -9.93 8.79 8.44
CA PHE A 19 -9.72 9.99 9.21
C PHE A 19 -9.20 11.11 8.28
N ILE A 20 -9.76 12.32 8.40
CA ILE A 20 -9.36 13.47 7.59
C ILE A 20 -9.00 14.59 8.57
N GLY A 21 -7.70 14.90 8.66
CA GLY A 21 -7.19 15.97 9.50
C GLY A 21 -7.63 17.35 9.00
N ASN A 22 -7.59 18.32 9.91
CA ASN A 22 -7.82 19.73 9.62
C ASN A 22 -6.54 20.58 9.76
N GLY A 23 -5.44 20.00 10.26
CA GLY A 23 -4.19 20.71 10.50
C GLY A 23 -2.95 19.82 10.36
N ILE A 24 -1.79 20.43 10.59
CA ILE A 24 -0.47 19.75 10.47
C ILE A 24 -0.25 18.78 11.64
N GLU A 25 -0.88 19.06 12.77
CA GLU A 25 -0.88 18.26 14.00
C GLU A 25 -1.52 16.88 13.83
N ASP A 26 -2.38 16.71 12.81
CA ASP A 26 -3.15 15.50 12.59
C ASP A 26 -2.37 14.42 11.83
N LEU A 27 -1.14 14.70 11.36
CA LEU A 27 -0.35 13.79 10.51
C LEU A 27 -0.20 12.39 11.10
N GLU A 28 0.17 12.29 12.37
CA GLU A 28 0.38 11.00 13.02
C GLU A 28 -0.93 10.20 13.12
N GLU A 29 -2.04 10.91 13.36
CA GLU A 29 -3.38 10.30 13.41
C GLU A 29 -3.81 9.83 12.02
N GLU A 30 -3.63 10.64 10.98
CA GLU A 30 -3.86 10.27 9.57
C GLU A 30 -3.05 9.02 9.19
N ILE A 31 -1.74 9.00 9.49
CA ILE A 31 -0.90 7.84 9.18
C ILE A 31 -1.43 6.59 9.91
N SER A 32 -1.77 6.71 11.20
CA SER A 32 -2.19 5.56 12.01
C SER A 32 -3.58 5.01 11.64
N GLN A 33 -4.55 5.88 11.32
CA GLN A 33 -5.93 5.49 11.06
C GLN A 33 -6.21 5.21 9.58
N ASN A 34 -5.41 5.76 8.67
CA ASN A 34 -5.58 5.57 7.23
C ASN A 34 -4.59 4.56 6.66
N THR A 35 -4.07 3.63 7.45
CA THR A 35 -3.23 2.54 6.92
C THR A 35 -4.08 1.30 6.67
N TRP A 36 -4.17 0.91 5.39
CA TRP A 36 -4.73 -0.40 5.02
C TRP A 36 -3.63 -1.30 4.49
N SER A 37 -3.81 -2.59 4.74
CA SER A 37 -2.83 -3.62 4.41
C SER A 37 -3.55 -4.83 3.84
N ILE A 38 -3.10 -5.27 2.67
CA ILE A 38 -3.66 -6.40 1.95
C ILE A 38 -2.59 -7.50 1.90
N SER A 39 -2.99 -8.70 2.30
CA SER A 39 -2.17 -9.91 2.18
C SER A 39 -3.01 -10.99 1.53
N MET A 40 -2.39 -11.84 0.72
CA MET A 40 -3.04 -12.96 0.06
C MET A 40 -2.12 -14.18 0.15
N SER A 41 -2.69 -15.37 0.02
CA SER A 41 -1.91 -16.59 -0.17
C SER A 41 -1.34 -16.65 -1.58
N GLN A 42 -0.35 -17.50 -1.83
CA GLN A 42 0.20 -17.67 -3.17
C GLN A 42 -0.87 -18.16 -4.15
N GLN A 43 -1.78 -19.02 -3.69
CA GLN A 43 -2.92 -19.48 -4.48
C GLN A 43 -3.79 -18.30 -4.93
N LEU A 44 -4.19 -17.43 -3.99
CA LEU A 44 -5.02 -16.26 -4.32
C LEU A 44 -4.29 -15.31 -5.27
N ALA A 45 -3.00 -15.05 -5.05
CA ALA A 45 -2.19 -14.20 -5.94
C ALA A 45 -2.22 -14.67 -7.40
N ASN A 46 -2.11 -15.98 -7.61
CA ASN A 46 -2.16 -16.58 -8.94
C ASN A 46 -3.56 -16.51 -9.60
N GLU A 47 -4.63 -16.35 -8.81
CA GLU A 47 -6.00 -16.22 -9.31
C GLU A 47 -6.36 -14.77 -9.65
N PHE A 48 -5.62 -13.78 -9.14
CA PHE A 48 -5.87 -12.36 -9.38
C PHE A 48 -5.09 -11.84 -10.59
N THR A 49 -5.74 -10.95 -11.35
CA THR A 49 -5.09 -10.19 -12.40
C THR A 49 -4.74 -8.78 -11.93
N VAL A 50 -3.75 -8.16 -12.59
CA VAL A 50 -3.41 -6.75 -12.37
C VAL A 50 -4.62 -5.84 -12.59
N ILE A 51 -5.48 -6.16 -13.57
CA ILE A 51 -6.69 -5.38 -13.89
C ILE A 51 -7.71 -5.43 -12.74
N GLU A 52 -7.94 -6.60 -12.13
CA GLU A 52 -8.85 -6.74 -11.00
C GLU A 52 -8.38 -5.93 -9.78
N MET A 53 -7.09 -6.01 -9.46
CA MET A 53 -6.50 -5.23 -8.37
C MET A 53 -6.53 -3.73 -8.66
N ARG A 54 -6.29 -3.31 -9.91
CA ARG A 54 -6.42 -1.90 -10.31
C ARG A 54 -7.86 -1.42 -10.15
N ASN A 55 -8.84 -2.22 -10.56
CA ASN A 55 -10.25 -1.86 -10.40
C ASN A 55 -10.63 -1.69 -8.92
N PHE A 56 -10.09 -2.52 -8.03
CA PHE A 56 -10.21 -2.32 -6.59
C PHE A 56 -9.68 -0.95 -6.16
N PHE A 57 -8.47 -0.57 -6.54
CA PHE A 57 -7.92 0.74 -6.18
C PHE A 57 -8.68 1.92 -6.81
N CYS A 58 -9.21 1.77 -8.03
CA CYS A 58 -10.11 2.77 -8.63
C CYS A 58 -11.35 2.98 -7.76
N LYS A 59 -11.96 1.90 -7.24
CA LYS A 59 -13.10 2.00 -6.30
C LYS A 59 -12.70 2.69 -5.00
N VAL A 60 -11.54 2.34 -4.42
CA VAL A 60 -10.99 3.01 -3.21
C VAL A 60 -10.84 4.50 -3.46
N ILE A 61 -10.12 4.90 -4.51
CA ILE A 61 -9.89 6.31 -4.84
C ILE A 61 -11.20 7.06 -5.06
N SER A 62 -12.16 6.46 -5.77
CA SER A 62 -13.49 7.04 -5.99
C SER A 62 -14.22 7.27 -4.67
N ASN A 63 -14.27 6.25 -3.80
CA ASN A 63 -14.95 6.34 -2.51
C ASN A 63 -14.27 7.37 -1.58
N ARG A 64 -12.93 7.35 -1.49
CA ARG A 64 -12.17 8.33 -0.71
C ARG A 64 -12.38 9.75 -1.24
N GLY A 65 -12.46 9.94 -2.55
CA GLY A 65 -12.84 11.23 -3.16
C GLY A 65 -14.21 11.72 -2.69
N GLU A 66 -15.22 10.84 -2.60
CA GLU A 66 -16.51 11.22 -2.03
C GLU A 66 -16.43 11.60 -0.55
N GLN A 67 -15.64 10.88 0.25
CA GLN A 67 -15.43 11.19 1.66
C GLN A 67 -14.76 12.57 1.83
N ILE A 68 -13.75 12.89 1.00
CA ILE A 68 -13.09 14.20 0.97
C ILE A 68 -14.08 15.28 0.60
N GLY A 69 -14.86 15.09 -0.47
CA GLY A 69 -15.85 16.07 -0.94
C GLY A 69 -16.93 16.37 0.10
N LYS A 70 -17.32 15.38 0.92
CA LYS A 70 -18.29 15.53 2.02
C LYS A 70 -17.69 16.10 3.32
N SER A 71 -16.36 16.14 3.44
CA SER A 71 -15.67 16.61 4.65
C SER A 71 -15.60 18.15 4.75
N ASN A 72 -15.26 18.68 5.92
CA ASN A 72 -15.03 20.12 6.14
C ASN A 72 -13.57 20.56 5.86
N CYS A 73 -12.64 19.62 5.68
CA CYS A 73 -11.23 19.93 5.35
C CYS A 73 -11.17 20.71 4.04
N LYS A 74 -10.26 21.66 3.85
CA LYS A 74 -10.17 22.43 2.59
C LYS A 74 -9.14 21.87 1.60
N ASN A 75 -8.44 20.84 2.02
CA ASN A 75 -7.27 20.30 1.35
C ASN A 75 -7.64 19.00 0.64
N GLY A 76 -6.86 18.66 -0.39
CA GLY A 76 -6.90 17.34 -0.98
C GLY A 76 -6.17 16.33 -0.09
N MET A 77 -6.10 15.10 -0.55
CA MET A 77 -5.29 14.07 0.10
C MET A 77 -4.34 13.41 -0.90
N ILE A 78 -3.17 13.05 -0.41
CA ILE A 78 -2.17 12.26 -1.13
C ILE A 78 -2.47 10.80 -0.81
N PHE A 79 -2.99 10.08 -1.80
CA PHE A 79 -3.13 8.62 -1.79
C PHE A 79 -1.82 8.00 -2.28
N TYR A 80 -1.27 7.04 -1.53
CA TYR A 80 -0.05 6.35 -1.93
C TYR A 80 -0.09 4.86 -1.63
N VAL A 81 0.52 4.07 -2.51
CA VAL A 81 0.53 2.60 -2.47
C VAL A 81 1.95 2.11 -2.64
N TRP A 82 2.34 1.12 -1.85
CA TRP A 82 3.64 0.46 -1.94
C TRP A 82 3.51 -1.02 -1.59
N PHE A 83 4.41 -1.82 -2.15
CA PHE A 83 4.55 -3.22 -1.76
C PHE A 83 5.64 -3.34 -0.69
N ASP A 84 5.29 -3.90 0.46
CA ASP A 84 6.22 -4.21 1.53
C ASP A 84 6.65 -5.67 1.40
N TRP A 85 7.76 -5.89 0.67
CA TRP A 85 8.31 -7.22 0.39
C TRP A 85 8.70 -7.99 1.66
N LEU A 86 9.16 -7.30 2.72
CA LEU A 86 9.52 -7.93 3.99
C LEU A 86 8.33 -8.58 4.68
N SER A 87 7.13 -8.01 4.53
CA SER A 87 5.90 -8.58 5.08
C SER A 87 5.03 -9.31 4.06
N GLY A 88 5.38 -9.24 2.76
CA GLY A 88 4.56 -9.78 1.68
C GLY A 88 3.20 -9.08 1.55
N ARG A 89 3.12 -7.78 1.92
CA ARG A 89 1.85 -7.04 1.99
C ARG A 89 1.83 -5.86 1.04
N LEU A 90 0.73 -5.71 0.32
CA LEU A 90 0.42 -4.49 -0.41
C LEU A 90 -0.24 -3.49 0.55
N ARG A 91 0.36 -2.32 0.70
CA ARG A 91 -0.10 -1.30 1.64
C ARG A 91 -0.48 -0.04 0.91
N PHE A 92 -1.45 0.68 1.47
CA PHE A 92 -1.77 2.02 1.02
C PHE A 92 -2.22 2.89 2.17
N ASN A 93 -2.08 4.19 1.99
CA ASN A 93 -2.45 5.19 2.99
C ASN A 93 -2.81 6.53 2.33
N LEU A 94 -3.52 7.38 3.08
CA LEU A 94 -3.87 8.74 2.70
C LEU A 94 -3.51 9.73 3.81
N ILE A 95 -2.80 10.80 3.42
CA ILE A 95 -2.53 11.96 4.27
C ILE A 95 -2.99 13.23 3.57
N THR A 96 -3.32 14.29 4.31
CA THR A 96 -3.67 15.58 3.70
C THR A 96 -2.50 16.15 2.89
N ASP A 97 -2.81 16.85 1.79
CA ASP A 97 -1.79 17.43 0.91
C ASP A 97 -1.10 18.70 1.46
N ILE A 98 -1.48 19.13 2.67
CA ILE A 98 -0.71 20.08 3.47
C ILE A 98 0.67 19.47 3.80
N HIS A 99 0.74 18.15 3.94
CA HIS A 99 1.96 17.42 4.17
C HIS A 99 2.73 17.24 2.87
N THR A 100 3.85 17.94 2.75
CA THR A 100 4.66 17.95 1.53
C THR A 100 5.59 16.73 1.40
N LYS A 101 5.70 15.90 2.45
CA LYS A 101 6.59 14.73 2.50
C LYS A 101 5.87 13.51 3.03
N LEU A 102 6.04 12.38 2.34
CA LEU A 102 5.56 11.07 2.78
C LEU A 102 6.36 10.55 4.00
N PRO A 103 5.74 9.74 4.88
CA PRO A 103 6.36 9.25 6.11
C PRO A 103 7.40 8.13 5.90
N PHE A 104 8.04 8.07 4.74
CA PHE A 104 9.12 7.13 4.44
C PHE A 104 10.46 7.67 4.93
N LYS A 105 11.21 6.81 5.63
CA LYS A 105 12.59 7.10 6.08
C LYS A 105 13.65 6.66 5.07
N CYS A 106 13.25 5.97 4.00
CA CYS A 106 14.11 5.53 2.90
C CYS A 106 13.94 6.42 1.67
N LYS A 107 14.82 6.20 0.67
CA LYS A 107 14.65 6.77 -0.66
C LYS A 107 13.41 6.14 -1.30
N ILE A 108 12.57 6.98 -1.92
CA ILE A 108 11.40 6.51 -2.67
C ILE A 108 11.62 6.72 -4.16
N GLU A 109 11.14 5.79 -4.95
CA GLU A 109 10.97 5.93 -6.39
C GLU A 109 9.48 6.10 -6.67
N ARG A 110 9.11 7.25 -7.25
CA ARG A 110 7.73 7.56 -7.58
C ARG A 110 7.35 6.88 -8.88
N LEU A 111 6.33 6.04 -8.81
CA LEU A 111 5.76 5.38 -9.97
C LEU A 111 4.58 6.19 -10.54
N GLU A 112 4.51 6.27 -11.87
CA GLU A 112 3.40 6.92 -12.58
C GLU A 112 2.16 6.02 -12.69
N ASN A 113 2.34 4.70 -12.56
CA ASN A 113 1.28 3.71 -12.70
C ASN A 113 1.29 2.75 -11.50
N ILE A 114 0.11 2.52 -10.93
CA ILE A 114 -0.11 1.58 -9.83
C ILE A 114 0.15 0.12 -10.24
N ASP A 115 0.03 -0.19 -11.53
CA ASP A 115 0.22 -1.55 -12.07
C ASP A 115 1.57 -2.15 -11.72
N SER A 116 2.64 -1.35 -11.69
CA SER A 116 3.97 -1.86 -11.36
C SER A 116 4.00 -2.41 -9.94
N VAL A 117 3.42 -1.69 -8.97
CA VAL A 117 3.32 -2.12 -7.57
C VAL A 117 2.41 -3.35 -7.45
N ILE A 118 1.28 -3.35 -8.16
CA ILE A 118 0.35 -4.48 -8.17
C ILE A 118 1.01 -5.73 -8.76
N ASN A 119 1.74 -5.59 -9.86
CA ASN A 119 2.41 -6.69 -10.51
C ASN A 119 3.53 -7.25 -9.62
N GLU A 120 4.32 -6.38 -8.98
CA GLU A 120 5.32 -6.78 -7.99
C GLU A 120 4.69 -7.58 -6.85
N PHE A 121 3.56 -7.10 -6.32
CA PHE A 121 2.80 -7.82 -5.30
C PHE A 121 2.30 -9.19 -5.80
N LEU A 122 1.57 -9.26 -6.91
CA LEU A 122 0.96 -10.51 -7.40
C LEU A 122 1.97 -11.58 -7.84
N THR A 123 3.16 -11.14 -8.29
CA THR A 123 4.23 -12.05 -8.73
C THR A 123 5.20 -12.42 -7.61
N TYR A 124 4.98 -11.91 -6.40
CA TYR A 124 5.83 -12.22 -5.26
C TYR A 124 5.71 -13.72 -4.91
N PRO A 125 6.83 -14.47 -4.81
CA PRO A 125 6.79 -15.92 -4.64
C PRO A 125 6.62 -16.37 -3.19
N TYR A 126 6.66 -15.45 -2.22
CA TYR A 126 6.66 -15.76 -0.78
C TYR A 126 5.43 -15.23 -0.06
N HIS A 127 4.27 -15.22 -0.74
CA HIS A 127 3.00 -14.86 -0.12
C HIS A 127 2.63 -15.73 1.08
N ASP A 128 3.00 -17.01 1.04
CA ASP A 128 2.78 -17.99 2.12
C ASP A 128 3.97 -18.07 3.10
N GLY A 129 4.89 -17.09 3.05
CA GLY A 129 6.09 -17.03 3.85
C GLY A 129 7.34 -17.50 3.10
N ILE A 130 8.50 -17.13 3.66
CA ILE A 130 9.80 -17.57 3.14
C ILE A 130 10.08 -18.97 3.69
N PRO A 131 10.39 -19.96 2.83
CA PRO A 131 10.85 -21.26 3.31
C PRO A 131 12.08 -21.09 4.21
N PHE A 132 12.01 -21.62 5.44
CA PHE A 132 13.21 -21.72 6.26
C PHE A 132 14.08 -22.84 5.67
N GLU A 133 15.10 -22.49 4.89
CA GLU A 133 16.25 -23.37 4.74
C GLU A 133 17.02 -23.32 6.06
N GLU A 134 17.37 -24.48 6.62
CA GLU A 134 18.21 -24.56 7.82
C GLU A 134 19.50 -23.77 7.55
N ALA A 135 19.71 -22.68 8.30
CA ALA A 135 20.94 -21.91 8.22
C ALA A 135 22.10 -22.86 8.52
N THR A 136 22.93 -23.11 7.50
CA THR A 136 24.23 -23.73 7.72
C THR A 136 25.13 -22.66 8.33
N ASP A 137 25.84 -23.00 9.40
CA ASP A 137 26.75 -22.12 10.15
C ASP A 137 28.02 -21.74 9.33
N ASP A 138 27.87 -21.39 8.07
CA ASP A 138 28.96 -20.86 7.24
C ASP A 138 28.95 -19.33 7.36
N ASP A 139 29.62 -18.86 8.41
CA ASP A 139 29.92 -17.45 8.73
C ASP A 139 30.89 -16.86 7.69
N GLU A 140 30.43 -16.67 6.45
CA GLU A 140 31.10 -15.79 5.49
C GLU A 140 30.59 -14.37 5.68
N GLY A 141 31.42 -13.55 6.35
CA GLY A 141 31.13 -12.17 6.75
C GLY A 141 30.34 -11.37 5.71
N ILE A 142 29.12 -11.01 6.10
CA ILE A 142 28.22 -10.15 5.32
C ILE A 142 28.91 -8.81 5.12
N LYS A 143 29.27 -8.49 3.87
CA LYS A 143 29.70 -7.14 3.49
C LYS A 143 28.47 -6.23 3.54
N GLU A 144 28.38 -5.40 4.58
CA GLU A 144 27.45 -4.27 4.67
C GLU A 144 27.86 -3.16 3.69
N ASP A 145 27.59 -3.36 2.40
CA ASP A 145 27.61 -2.28 1.39
C ASP A 145 26.56 -2.60 0.30
N THR A 146 25.39 -3.09 0.71
CA THR A 146 24.22 -3.17 -0.19
C THR A 146 23.54 -1.81 -0.20
N GLU A 147 23.73 -1.07 -1.29
CA GLU A 147 22.92 0.09 -1.63
C GLU A 147 21.44 -0.34 -1.58
N VAL A 148 20.69 0.16 -0.61
CA VAL A 148 19.29 -0.24 -0.41
C VAL A 148 18.48 0.32 -1.58
N ASP A 149 17.88 -0.57 -2.36
CA ASP A 149 17.01 -0.18 -3.48
C ASP A 149 15.91 0.77 -2.99
N PRO A 150 15.57 1.81 -3.78
CA PRO A 150 14.51 2.73 -3.42
C PRO A 150 13.17 2.01 -3.30
N LEU A 151 12.33 2.45 -2.37
CA LEU A 151 10.97 1.92 -2.25
C LEU A 151 10.12 2.45 -3.41
N ASN A 152 9.57 1.54 -4.20
CA ASN A 152 8.58 1.85 -5.23
C ASN A 152 7.26 2.30 -4.60
N VAL A 153 6.84 3.53 -4.88
CA VAL A 153 5.60 4.09 -4.36
C VAL A 153 4.79 4.71 -5.49
N PHE A 154 3.56 4.23 -5.69
CA PHE A 154 2.58 4.92 -6.51
C PHE A 154 1.95 6.07 -5.73
N LEU A 155 1.85 7.26 -6.32
CA LEU A 155 1.28 8.45 -5.70
C LEU A 155 0.19 9.06 -6.58
N TYR A 156 -0.98 9.28 -6.00
CA TYR A 156 -2.12 9.95 -6.63
C TYR A 156 -2.67 11.02 -5.68
N ARG A 157 -2.89 12.23 -6.20
CA ARG A 157 -3.54 13.30 -5.44
C ARG A 157 -5.04 13.24 -5.70
N ILE A 158 -5.83 13.07 -4.64
CA ILE A 158 -7.28 13.20 -4.68
C ILE A 158 -7.60 14.65 -4.34
N GLU A 159 -8.15 15.37 -5.30
CA GLU A 159 -8.57 16.76 -5.13
C GLU A 159 -9.84 16.84 -4.27
N LYS A 160 -10.06 18.01 -3.68
CA LYS A 160 -11.31 18.35 -3.01
C LYS A 160 -12.30 19.03 -3.94
#